data_AF-A0A166FF11-F1
#
_entry.id   AF-A0A166FF11-F1
#
_cell.length_a   1.000
_cell.length_b   1.000
_cell.length_c   1.000
_cell.angle_alpha   90.00
_cell.angle_beta   90.00
_cell.angle_gamma   90.00
#
_symmetry.space_group_name_H-M   'P 1'
#
loop_
_entity.id
_entity.type
_entity.pdbx_description
1 polymer ?
#
loop_
_entity_poly.entity_id
_entity_poly.type
_entity_poly.pdbx_seq_one_letter_code
_entity_poly.pdbx_strand_id
1 'polypeptide(L)'
;MIVVKTTSPISNVSDVQYKFFVFGLEADENYKKKLGRNKYSPNRDVIKTAENVYIYADPFCKHCNSRKVSEYGHNDRLIIDKDGKKYNIVVKRYKCSSCGKFSQTSFNGLYEPYCNFSNETKDKSVKNMELDRVSLRNTSKTHKNFNNVKISHETVRKSCLILNETYFTCDIGELSGYYGYDEQWVKINGEKWKYRCVLFDLIL
;
A
#
# COMPACT_ATOMS: atom_id res chain seq x y z
N MET A 1 -15.45 62.86 1.91
CA MET A 1 -15.41 61.79 0.88
C MET A 1 -16.10 60.58 1.47
N ILE A 2 -17.29 60.23 0.97
CA ILE A 2 -18.12 59.16 1.54
C ILE A 2 -17.57 57.82 1.03
N VAL A 3 -17.03 57.00 1.92
CA VAL A 3 -16.59 55.63 1.60
C VAL A 3 -17.80 54.73 1.70
N VAL A 4 -18.32 54.29 0.55
CA VAL A 4 -19.38 53.28 0.49
C VAL A 4 -18.72 51.91 0.62
N LYS A 5 -19.15 51.13 1.62
CA LYS A 5 -18.70 49.75 1.85
C LYS A 5 -19.32 48.85 0.78
N THR A 6 -18.57 48.50 -0.25
CA THR A 6 -19.00 47.46 -1.21
C THR A 6 -18.74 46.08 -0.59
N THR A 7 -19.81 45.42 -0.17
CA THR A 7 -19.77 43.99 0.16
C THR A 7 -19.56 43.19 -1.12
N SER A 8 -18.66 42.20 -1.08
CA SER A 8 -18.44 41.26 -2.18
C SER A 8 -19.76 40.66 -2.68
N PRO A 9 -19.97 40.49 -4.00
CA PRO A 9 -21.18 39.89 -4.53
C PRO A 9 -21.37 38.47 -4.00
N ILE A 10 -22.38 38.30 -3.16
CA ILE A 10 -22.90 37.00 -2.73
C ILE A 10 -23.86 36.55 -3.82
N SER A 11 -23.35 35.83 -4.83
CA SER A 11 -24.21 35.02 -5.70
C SER A 11 -23.40 33.96 -6.46
N ASN A 12 -23.47 32.73 -5.96
CA ASN A 12 -23.38 31.48 -6.71
C ASN A 12 -22.08 31.14 -7.46
N VAL A 13 -20.94 31.13 -6.77
CA VAL A 13 -19.94 30.09 -7.05
C VAL A 13 -20.21 28.97 -6.05
N SER A 14 -20.75 27.86 -6.52
CA SER A 14 -20.84 26.64 -5.73
C SER A 14 -19.43 26.09 -5.52
N ASP A 15 -18.72 26.66 -4.55
CA ASP A 15 -17.56 26.05 -3.92
C ASP A 15 -18.05 24.76 -3.25
N VAL A 16 -17.84 23.63 -3.92
CA VAL A 16 -18.03 22.33 -3.28
C VAL A 16 -16.98 22.25 -2.17
N GLN A 17 -17.48 22.44 -0.94
CA GLN A 17 -16.80 22.22 0.33
C GLN A 17 -15.74 21.10 0.23
N TYR A 18 -14.49 21.46 0.51
CA TYR A 18 -13.57 20.49 1.09
C TYR A 18 -14.20 20.02 2.41
N LYS A 19 -14.54 18.74 2.49
CA LYS A 19 -14.64 18.09 3.81
C LYS A 19 -13.24 18.04 4.40
N PHE A 20 -12.82 19.15 4.99
CA PHE A 20 -11.86 19.16 6.07
C PHE A 20 -12.51 18.37 7.21
N PHE A 21 -12.13 17.12 7.38
CA PHE A 21 -12.34 16.44 8.66
C PHE A 21 -11.35 17.07 9.65
N VAL A 22 -11.85 18.07 10.38
CA VAL A 22 -11.24 18.57 11.62
C VAL A 22 -11.26 17.44 12.63
N PHE A 23 -10.06 17.16 13.16
CA PHE A 23 -9.70 16.67 14.48
C PHE A 23 -10.68 15.83 15.31
N GLY A 24 -10.15 14.74 15.87
CA GLY A 24 -10.67 14.13 17.08
C GLY A 24 -11.41 12.82 16.90
N LEU A 25 -10.66 11.76 16.57
CA LEU A 25 -10.77 10.57 17.39
C LEU A 25 -9.36 10.32 17.88
N GLU A 26 -9.16 10.42 19.21
CA GLU A 26 -8.09 9.66 19.85
C GLU A 26 -8.10 8.30 19.17
N ALA A 27 -6.96 7.91 18.57
CA ALA A 27 -6.83 6.59 18.01
C ALA A 27 -7.19 5.62 19.13
N ASP A 28 -8.41 5.08 19.08
CA ASP A 28 -8.98 4.22 20.10
C ASP A 28 -7.88 3.26 20.52
N GLU A 29 -7.52 3.25 21.81
CA GLU A 29 -6.48 2.35 22.29
C GLU A 29 -6.82 0.90 21.93
N ASN A 30 -8.09 0.57 21.66
CA ASN A 30 -8.50 -0.71 21.09
C ASN A 30 -8.07 -0.92 19.63
N TYR A 31 -7.93 0.12 18.81
CA TYR A 31 -7.38 0.03 17.45
C TYR A 31 -5.88 -0.26 17.49
N LYS A 32 -5.13 0.40 18.39
CA LYS A 32 -3.71 0.08 18.66
C LYS A 32 -3.55 -1.32 19.30
N LYS A 33 -4.46 -1.73 20.21
CA LYS A 33 -4.48 -3.10 20.76
C LYS A 33 -4.87 -4.17 19.72
N LYS A 34 -5.64 -3.83 18.67
CA LYS A 34 -5.93 -4.72 17.53
C LYS A 34 -4.71 -4.93 16.63
N LEU A 35 -3.89 -3.90 16.43
CA LEU A 35 -2.59 -4.02 15.74
C LEU A 35 -1.53 -4.71 16.63
N GLY A 36 -1.60 -4.54 17.95
CA GLY A 36 -0.69 -5.13 18.94
C GLY A 36 -0.94 -6.60 19.32
N ARG A 37 -1.91 -7.30 18.71
CA ARG A 37 -2.22 -8.71 19.01
C ARG A 37 -2.03 -9.70 17.87
N ASN A 38 -1.59 -9.25 16.69
CA ASN A 38 -1.05 -10.17 15.69
C ASN A 38 0.47 -10.19 15.79
N LYS A 39 0.99 -10.96 16.76
CA LYS A 39 2.37 -11.48 16.73
C LYS A 39 2.55 -12.53 15.60
N TYR A 40 1.95 -12.30 14.43
CA TYR A 40 2.28 -13.08 13.24
C TYR A 40 3.54 -12.48 12.65
N SER A 41 4.68 -12.99 13.10
CA SER A 41 5.93 -12.81 12.35
C SER A 41 5.71 -13.49 10.99
N PRO A 42 5.69 -12.77 9.86
CA PRO A 42 5.17 -13.31 8.59
C PRO A 42 6.02 -14.43 7.98
N ASN A 43 7.21 -14.70 8.53
CA ASN A 43 8.24 -15.51 7.87
C ASN A 43 8.83 -16.63 8.73
N ARG A 44 8.61 -16.70 10.05
CA ARG A 44 9.24 -17.77 10.87
C ARG A 44 8.51 -19.12 10.78
N ASP A 45 7.26 -19.10 10.31
CA ASP A 45 6.41 -20.29 10.31
C ASP A 45 6.31 -20.97 8.96
N VAL A 46 7.01 -20.52 7.91
CA VAL A 46 6.96 -21.14 6.57
C VAL A 46 8.33 -21.71 6.20
N ILE A 47 8.36 -23.01 5.94
CA ILE A 47 9.54 -23.73 5.50
C ILE A 47 9.46 -23.89 3.99
N LYS A 48 10.56 -23.57 3.30
CA LYS A 48 10.78 -23.91 1.89
C LYS A 48 11.64 -25.18 1.84
N THR A 49 11.09 -26.26 1.30
CA THR A 49 11.84 -27.51 1.08
C THR A 49 12.71 -27.43 -0.17
N ALA A 50 13.66 -28.36 -0.31
CA ALA A 50 14.57 -28.44 -1.46
C ALA A 50 13.83 -28.50 -2.82
N GLU A 51 12.62 -29.07 -2.84
CA GLU A 51 11.76 -29.21 -4.01
C GLU A 51 10.88 -27.97 -4.28
N ASN A 52 11.19 -26.80 -3.73
CA ASN A 52 10.40 -25.57 -3.85
C ASN A 52 8.95 -25.70 -3.31
N VAL A 53 8.74 -26.55 -2.31
CA VAL A 53 7.46 -26.69 -1.62
C VAL A 53 7.42 -25.74 -0.41
N TYR A 54 6.32 -25.00 -0.25
CA TYR A 54 6.10 -24.08 0.86
C TYR A 54 5.08 -24.66 1.83
N ILE A 55 5.53 -24.94 3.05
CA ILE A 55 4.74 -25.57 4.11
C ILE A 55 4.78 -24.75 5.39
N TYR A 56 3.75 -24.88 6.23
CA TYR A 56 3.84 -24.35 7.59
C TYR A 56 4.71 -25.26 8.46
N ALA A 57 5.64 -24.67 9.22
CA ALA A 57 6.40 -25.34 10.26
C ALA A 57 5.48 -25.87 11.36
N ASP A 58 4.51 -25.05 11.76
CA ASP A 58 3.43 -25.41 12.68
C ASP A 58 2.10 -25.08 12.00
N PRO A 59 1.45 -26.06 11.34
CA PRO A 59 0.20 -25.84 10.61
C PRO A 59 -0.96 -25.35 11.49
N PHE A 60 -1.73 -24.40 10.97
CA PHE A 60 -2.92 -23.89 11.64
C PHE A 60 -4.00 -23.49 10.64
N CYS A 61 -5.23 -23.38 11.12
CA CYS A 61 -6.34 -22.88 10.34
C CYS A 61 -6.39 -21.35 10.35
N LYS A 62 -6.32 -20.71 9.18
CA LYS A 62 -6.46 -19.25 9.03
C LYS A 62 -7.82 -18.66 9.43
N HIS A 63 -8.85 -19.51 9.55
CA HIS A 63 -10.21 -19.06 9.82
C HIS A 63 -10.59 -19.10 11.30
N CYS A 64 -10.05 -20.07 12.05
CA CYS A 64 -10.38 -20.25 13.47
C CYS A 64 -9.15 -20.45 14.37
N ASN A 65 -7.93 -20.34 13.82
CA ASN A 65 -6.64 -20.53 14.50
C ASN A 65 -6.46 -21.89 15.20
N SER A 66 -7.31 -22.88 14.90
CA SER A 66 -7.17 -24.24 15.41
C SER A 66 -5.94 -24.92 14.81
N ARG A 67 -5.19 -25.65 15.65
CA ARG A 67 -4.10 -26.56 15.25
C ARG A 67 -4.61 -27.91 14.73
N LYS A 68 -5.93 -28.17 14.84
CA LYS A 68 -6.56 -29.39 14.29
C LYS A 68 -6.72 -29.25 12.79
N VAL A 69 -5.60 -29.33 12.07
CA VAL A 69 -5.53 -29.28 10.61
C VAL A 69 -4.82 -30.51 10.08
N SER A 70 -5.30 -31.02 8.94
CA SER A 70 -4.67 -32.10 8.19
C SER A 70 -4.30 -31.60 6.80
N GLU A 71 -3.23 -32.16 6.21
CA GLU A 71 -2.86 -31.85 4.83
C GLU A 71 -3.97 -32.24 3.86
N TYR A 72 -4.21 -31.39 2.87
CA TYR A 72 -5.26 -31.56 1.87
C TYR A 72 -4.80 -31.04 0.51
N GLY A 73 -3.88 -31.77 -0.12
CA GLY A 73 -3.37 -31.46 -1.45
C GLY A 73 -2.48 -30.22 -1.50
N HIS A 74 -2.35 -29.64 -2.68
CA HIS A 74 -1.49 -28.51 -2.97
C HIS A 74 -2.06 -27.64 -4.09
N ASN A 75 -1.51 -26.44 -4.24
CA ASN A 75 -1.68 -25.60 -5.41
C ASN A 75 -0.31 -25.28 -6.00
N ASP A 76 -0.20 -25.31 -7.32
CA ASP A 76 1.00 -24.84 -8.00
C ASP A 76 0.90 -23.34 -8.26
N ARG A 77 2.04 -22.67 -8.15
CA ARG A 77 2.14 -21.23 -8.39
C ARG A 77 3.44 -20.91 -9.09
N LEU A 78 3.36 -20.06 -10.10
CA LEU A 78 4.53 -19.44 -10.72
C LEU A 78 4.90 -18.17 -9.93
N ILE A 79 6.12 -18.12 -9.40
CA ILE A 79 6.67 -16.92 -8.77
C ILE A 79 7.84 -16.37 -9.58
N ILE A 80 8.01 -15.05 -9.53
CA ILE A 80 9.03 -14.28 -10.22
C ILE A 80 9.83 -13.52 -9.16
N ASP A 81 11.13 -13.74 -9.13
CA ASP A 81 12.03 -13.05 -8.19
C ASP A 81 12.38 -11.62 -8.66
N LYS A 82 13.22 -10.96 -7.87
CA LYS A 82 13.71 -9.60 -8.12
C LYS A 82 14.57 -9.46 -9.39
N ASP A 83 15.12 -10.58 -9.87
CA ASP A 83 16.05 -10.70 -11.00
C ASP A 83 15.36 -11.31 -12.24
N GLY A 84 14.02 -11.43 -12.20
CA GLY A 84 13.20 -11.93 -13.31
C GLY A 84 13.22 -13.45 -13.48
N LYS A 85 13.88 -14.20 -12.59
CA LYS A 85 13.87 -15.67 -12.63
C LYS A 85 12.51 -16.19 -12.19
N LYS A 86 12.09 -17.23 -12.90
CA LYS A 86 10.78 -17.87 -12.74
C LYS A 86 10.94 -19.20 -12.03
N TYR A 87 10.12 -19.42 -11.01
CA TYR A 87 10.08 -20.66 -10.26
C TYR A 87 8.65 -21.19 -10.19
N ASN A 88 8.45 -22.45 -10.55
CA ASN A 88 7.24 -23.17 -10.20
C ASN A 88 7.40 -23.67 -8.77
N ILE A 89 6.47 -23.27 -7.92
CA ILE A 89 6.47 -23.63 -6.50
C ILE A 89 5.17 -24.37 -6.18
N VAL A 90 5.25 -25.24 -5.18
CA VAL A 90 4.11 -25.98 -4.67
C VAL A 90 3.73 -25.38 -3.32
N VAL A 91 2.47 -24.97 -3.17
CA VAL A 91 1.95 -24.39 -1.93
C VAL A 91 1.02 -25.39 -1.28
N LYS A 92 1.40 -25.89 -0.09
CA LYS A 92 0.57 -26.89 0.63
C LYS A 92 -0.76 -26.30 1.09
N ARG A 93 -1.76 -27.16 1.13
CA ARG A 93 -3.11 -26.86 1.60
C ARG A 93 -3.47 -27.74 2.78
N TYR A 94 -4.34 -27.21 3.63
CA TYR A 94 -4.77 -27.85 4.87
C TYR A 94 -6.29 -27.75 5.01
N LYS A 95 -6.91 -28.80 5.54
CA LYS A 95 -8.32 -28.83 5.95
C LYS A 95 -8.39 -28.78 7.47
N CYS A 96 -9.22 -27.89 8.02
CA CYS A 96 -9.43 -27.82 9.45
C CYS A 96 -10.57 -28.74 9.91
N SER A 97 -10.31 -29.59 10.89
CA SER A 97 -11.34 -30.44 11.49
C SER A 97 -12.29 -29.68 12.42
N SER A 98 -11.85 -28.54 12.98
CA SER A 98 -12.68 -27.73 13.88
C SER A 98 -13.75 -26.91 13.16
N CYS A 99 -13.45 -26.36 11.98
CA CYS A 99 -14.40 -25.50 11.24
C CYS A 99 -14.73 -26.00 9.83
N GLY A 100 -14.15 -27.13 9.39
CA GLY A 100 -14.34 -27.71 8.06
C GLY A 100 -13.71 -26.94 6.90
N LYS A 101 -13.19 -25.73 7.13
CA LYS A 101 -12.67 -24.85 6.08
C LYS A 101 -11.26 -25.25 5.63
N PHE A 102 -10.96 -24.88 4.38
CA PHE A 102 -9.63 -25.06 3.78
C PHE A 102 -8.80 -23.79 3.92
N SER A 103 -7.50 -23.98 4.03
CA SER A 103 -6.51 -22.90 4.01
C SER A 103 -5.24 -23.35 3.27
N GLN A 104 -4.50 -22.40 2.71
CA GLN A 104 -3.22 -22.66 2.03
C GLN A 104 -2.09 -21.97 2.79
N THR A 105 -0.86 -22.48 2.69
CA THR A 105 0.32 -21.80 3.21
C THR A 105 0.42 -20.38 2.64
N SER A 106 0.56 -19.35 3.49
CA SER A 106 0.91 -17.99 3.06
C SER A 106 2.31 -17.62 3.47
N PHE A 107 3.06 -17.08 2.53
CA PHE A 107 4.40 -16.51 2.70
C PHE A 107 4.37 -15.03 2.32
N ASN A 108 3.39 -14.30 2.90
CA ASN A 108 3.11 -12.89 2.57
C ASN A 108 4.31 -11.97 2.77
N GLY A 109 5.29 -12.34 3.60
CA GLY A 109 6.54 -11.59 3.75
C GLY A 109 7.42 -11.59 2.49
N LEU A 110 7.30 -12.60 1.63
CA LEU A 110 8.07 -12.71 0.38
C LEU A 110 7.21 -12.36 -0.84
N TYR A 111 5.95 -12.78 -0.85
CA TYR A 111 5.01 -12.56 -1.94
C TYR A 111 3.60 -12.35 -1.39
N GLU A 112 2.96 -11.25 -1.77
CA GLU A 112 1.55 -11.04 -1.45
C GLU A 112 0.64 -12.16 -1.99
N PRO A 113 -0.53 -12.38 -1.38
CA PRO A 113 -1.54 -13.31 -1.88
C PRO A 113 -1.83 -13.06 -3.35
N TYR A 114 -1.89 -14.13 -4.14
CA TYR A 114 -2.24 -14.09 -5.56
C TYR A 114 -1.32 -13.23 -6.46
N CYS A 115 -0.15 -12.77 -5.96
CA CYS A 115 0.80 -11.95 -6.71
C CYS A 115 2.02 -12.76 -7.18
N ASN A 116 2.29 -12.83 -8.48
CA ASN A 116 3.44 -13.62 -8.95
C ASN A 116 4.78 -12.92 -8.73
N PHE A 117 4.80 -11.60 -8.52
CA PHE A 117 6.03 -10.83 -8.31
C PHE A 117 6.39 -10.78 -6.83
N SER A 118 7.69 -10.87 -6.54
CA SER A 118 8.21 -10.72 -5.18
C SER A 118 7.85 -9.35 -4.61
N ASN A 119 7.74 -9.28 -3.28
CA ASN A 119 7.55 -8.01 -2.60
C ASN A 119 8.69 -7.03 -2.89
N GLU A 120 9.93 -7.52 -2.97
CA GLU A 120 11.08 -6.71 -3.30
C GLU A 120 10.98 -6.05 -4.71
N THR A 121 10.43 -6.77 -5.70
CA THR A 121 10.17 -6.19 -7.04
C THR A 121 9.19 -5.02 -6.96
N LYS A 122 8.17 -5.13 -6.10
CA LYS A 122 7.18 -4.06 -5.89
C LYS A 122 7.80 -2.88 -5.14
N ASP A 123 8.61 -3.14 -4.13
CA ASP A 123 9.31 -2.10 -3.37
C ASP A 123 10.27 -1.30 -4.26
N LYS A 124 10.99 -1.97 -5.17
CA LYS A 124 11.81 -1.30 -6.19
C LYS A 124 10.97 -0.40 -7.10
N SER A 125 9.73 -0.80 -7.39
CA SER A 125 8.82 0.03 -8.19
C SER A 125 8.46 1.33 -7.49
N VAL A 126 8.21 1.28 -6.17
CA VAL A 126 7.92 2.47 -5.35
C VAL A 126 9.15 3.35 -5.25
N LYS A 127 10.31 2.79 -4.90
CA LYS A 127 11.57 3.54 -4.80
C LYS A 127 11.95 4.26 -6.09
N ASN A 128 11.81 3.59 -7.24
CA ASN A 128 12.07 4.21 -8.55
C ASN A 128 11.15 5.40 -8.83
N MET A 129 9.91 5.37 -8.34
CA MET A 129 8.98 6.50 -8.50
C MET A 129 9.28 7.64 -7.52
N GLU A 130 9.68 7.32 -6.29
CA GLU A 130 10.05 8.32 -5.28
C GLU A 130 11.33 9.08 -5.64
N LEU A 131 12.36 8.36 -6.11
CA LEU A 131 13.65 8.95 -6.43
C LEU A 131 13.61 9.77 -7.72
N ASP A 132 13.09 9.18 -8.81
CA ASP A 132 13.29 9.74 -10.14
C ASP A 132 12.03 10.41 -10.71
N ARG A 133 10.91 10.41 -9.97
CA ARG A 133 9.57 10.89 -10.44
C ARG A 133 9.19 10.31 -11.82
N VAL A 134 9.63 9.08 -12.08
CA VAL A 134 9.52 8.43 -13.39
C VAL A 134 8.08 7.95 -13.62
N SER A 135 7.60 8.08 -14.85
CA SER A 135 6.27 7.58 -15.23
C SER A 135 6.14 6.07 -15.03
N LEU A 136 4.94 5.59 -14.72
CA LEU A 136 4.64 4.16 -14.56
C LEU A 136 5.14 3.28 -15.72
N ARG A 137 5.05 3.79 -16.95
CA ARG A 137 5.51 3.11 -18.17
C ARG A 137 7.03 3.01 -18.22
N ASN A 138 7.72 4.06 -17.84
CA ASN A 138 9.18 4.06 -17.78
C ASN A 138 9.67 3.16 -16.64
N THR A 139 9.03 3.15 -15.46
CA THR A 139 9.34 2.19 -14.39
C THR A 139 9.19 0.75 -14.87
N SER A 140 8.13 0.45 -15.63
CA SER A 140 7.95 -0.86 -16.27
C SER A 140 9.09 -1.20 -17.25
N LYS A 141 9.56 -0.23 -18.06
CA LYS A 141 10.73 -0.40 -18.93
C LYS A 141 12.03 -0.61 -18.14
N THR A 142 12.23 0.13 -17.05
CA THR A 142 13.38 -0.01 -16.15
C THR A 142 13.47 -1.44 -15.62
N HIS A 143 12.37 -1.98 -15.10
CA HIS A 143 12.31 -3.39 -14.66
C HIS A 143 12.65 -4.37 -15.78
N LYS A 144 12.16 -4.13 -17.00
CA LYS A 144 12.48 -4.98 -18.14
C LYS A 144 13.98 -4.92 -18.48
N ASN A 145 14.56 -3.72 -18.50
CA ASN A 145 15.92 -3.49 -18.99
C ASN A 145 16.98 -3.90 -17.96
N PHE A 146 16.77 -3.59 -16.68
CA PHE A 146 17.79 -3.78 -15.64
C PHE A 146 17.58 -5.05 -14.81
N ASN A 147 16.33 -5.50 -14.67
CA ASN A 147 15.98 -6.64 -13.82
C ASN A 147 15.50 -7.84 -14.64
N ASN A 148 15.40 -7.72 -15.97
CA ASN A 148 14.76 -8.72 -16.84
C ASN A 148 13.33 -9.10 -16.39
N VAL A 149 12.66 -8.20 -15.65
CA VAL A 149 11.31 -8.40 -15.13
C VAL A 149 10.31 -7.72 -16.06
N LYS A 150 9.49 -8.50 -16.77
CA LYS A 150 8.39 -7.98 -17.59
C LYS A 150 7.17 -7.71 -16.71
N ILE A 151 7.11 -6.51 -16.13
CA ILE A 151 5.95 -6.02 -15.35
C ILE A 151 5.13 -5.02 -16.17
N SER A 152 3.80 -5.05 -16.05
CA SER A 152 2.93 -4.06 -16.70
C SER A 152 2.90 -2.75 -15.91
N HIS A 153 2.66 -1.63 -16.59
CA HIS A 153 2.51 -0.33 -15.93
C HIS A 153 1.34 -0.32 -14.92
N GLU A 154 0.29 -1.11 -15.15
CA GLU A 154 -0.84 -1.23 -14.23
C GLU A 154 -0.46 -2.01 -12.97
N THR A 155 0.39 -3.04 -13.10
CA THR A 155 0.95 -3.74 -11.94
C THR A 155 1.86 -2.82 -11.12
N VAL A 156 2.66 -1.98 -11.77
CA VAL A 156 3.46 -0.92 -11.10
C VAL A 156 2.53 0.03 -10.35
N ARG A 157 1.45 0.52 -10.99
CA ARG A 157 0.47 1.41 -10.36
C ARG A 157 -0.13 0.80 -9.10
N LYS A 158 -0.60 -0.45 -9.18
CA LYS A 158 -1.17 -1.18 -8.04
C LYS A 158 -0.16 -1.35 -6.90
N SER A 159 1.10 -1.61 -7.24
CA SER A 159 2.17 -1.75 -6.24
C SER A 159 2.38 -0.45 -5.45
N CYS A 160 2.32 0.69 -6.13
CA CYS A 160 2.49 2.00 -5.49
C CYS A 160 1.28 2.43 -4.67
N LEU A 161 0.06 2.09 -5.11
CA LEU A 161 -1.17 2.40 -4.37
C LEU A 161 -1.29 1.61 -3.05
N ILE A 162 -0.74 0.40 -3.00
CA ILE A 162 -0.81 -0.47 -1.82
C ILE A 162 0.18 -0.03 -0.74
N LEU A 163 1.31 0.59 -1.14
CA LEU A 163 2.41 0.92 -0.22
C LEU A 163 2.38 2.36 0.28
N ASN A 164 1.84 3.29 -0.51
CA ASN A 164 1.77 4.70 -0.12
C ASN A 164 0.43 5.01 0.54
N GLU A 165 0.28 4.62 1.80
CA GLU A 165 -0.66 5.25 2.73
C GLU A 165 -0.24 6.72 2.91
N THR A 166 -0.45 7.58 1.91
CA THR A 166 -0.08 9.00 1.93
C THR A 166 -1.01 9.76 2.88
N TYR A 167 -0.91 9.48 4.16
CA TYR A 167 -1.45 10.32 5.22
C TYR A 167 -0.29 11.20 5.68
N PHE A 168 -0.35 12.47 5.31
CA PHE A 168 0.49 13.48 5.93
C PHE A 168 -0.04 13.71 7.34
N THR A 169 0.72 13.32 8.35
CA THR A 169 0.42 13.63 9.75
C THR A 169 1.21 14.89 10.08
N CYS A 170 0.51 15.97 10.36
CA CYS A 170 1.11 17.20 10.86
C CYS A 170 0.99 17.16 12.38
N ASP A 171 2.12 17.18 13.09
CA ASP A 171 2.09 17.45 14.51
C ASP A 171 1.63 18.90 14.71
N ILE A 172 0.54 19.09 15.46
CA ILE A 172 0.00 20.41 15.74
C ILE A 172 0.89 21.05 16.81
N GLY A 173 1.89 21.81 16.39
CA GLY A 173 2.68 22.67 17.27
C GLY A 173 2.03 24.03 17.52
N GLU A 174 2.66 24.85 18.37
CA GLU A 174 2.34 26.27 18.47
C GLU A 174 2.73 26.98 17.16
N LEU A 175 1.76 27.64 16.53
CA LEU A 175 1.96 28.33 15.25
C LEU A 175 2.79 29.60 15.44
N SER A 176 3.77 29.83 14.57
CA SER A 176 4.68 30.97 14.65
C SER A 176 4.07 32.30 14.20
N GLY A 177 2.97 32.24 13.44
CA GLY A 177 2.34 33.39 12.81
C GLY A 177 2.97 33.82 11.47
N TYR A 178 4.07 33.19 11.05
CA TYR A 178 4.72 33.43 9.76
C TYR A 178 4.52 32.23 8.83
N TYR A 179 3.79 32.44 7.73
CA TYR A 179 3.39 31.36 6.83
C TYR A 179 3.94 31.56 5.41
N GLY A 180 4.39 30.45 4.84
CA GLY A 180 4.71 30.31 3.43
C GLY A 180 3.49 29.76 2.70
N TYR A 181 3.19 30.36 1.55
CA TYR A 181 2.14 29.90 0.65
C TYR A 181 2.77 29.48 -0.67
N ASP A 182 2.36 28.31 -1.17
CA ASP A 182 2.68 27.86 -2.51
C ASP A 182 1.43 27.29 -3.20
N GLU A 183 1.36 27.49 -4.52
CA GLU A 183 0.29 27.00 -5.37
C GLU A 183 0.86 26.25 -6.56
N GLN A 184 0.41 25.00 -6.74
CA GLN A 184 0.76 24.23 -7.91
C GLN A 184 -0.46 23.88 -8.75
N TRP A 185 -0.43 24.34 -10.00
CA TRP A 185 -1.39 23.99 -11.03
C TRP A 185 -1.01 22.69 -11.74
N VAL A 186 -1.95 21.74 -11.80
CA VAL A 186 -1.79 20.43 -12.43
C VAL A 186 -2.98 20.17 -13.33
N LYS A 187 -2.72 19.81 -14.59
CA LYS A 187 -3.76 19.42 -15.53
C LYS A 187 -4.12 17.94 -15.35
N ILE A 188 -5.35 17.66 -14.93
CA ILE A 188 -5.82 16.28 -14.74
C ILE A 188 -6.44 15.78 -16.04
N ASN A 189 -5.98 14.62 -16.51
CA ASN A 189 -6.41 13.97 -17.76
C ASN A 189 -6.31 14.87 -19.00
N GLY A 190 -5.45 15.90 -18.98
CA GLY A 190 -5.30 16.83 -20.10
C GLY A 190 -6.47 17.80 -20.31
N GLU A 191 -7.51 17.74 -19.50
CA GLU A 191 -8.75 18.50 -19.72
C GLU A 191 -8.88 19.70 -18.77
N LYS A 192 -8.87 19.45 -17.45
CA LYS A 192 -9.14 20.48 -16.44
C LYS A 192 -7.88 20.80 -15.64
N TRP A 193 -7.51 22.07 -15.61
CA TRP A 193 -6.56 22.58 -14.64
C TRP A 193 -7.17 22.52 -13.25
N LYS A 194 -6.47 21.87 -12.34
CA LYS A 194 -6.75 21.91 -10.91
C LYS A 194 -5.52 22.45 -10.21
N TYR A 195 -5.69 23.11 -9.08
CA TYR A 195 -4.58 23.58 -8.27
C TYR A 195 -4.56 22.84 -6.93
N ARG A 196 -3.35 22.70 -6.36
CA ARG A 196 -3.15 22.32 -4.97
C ARG A 196 -2.46 23.49 -4.27
N CYS A 197 -3.03 23.93 -3.16
CA CYS A 197 -2.45 24.94 -2.29
C CYS A 197 -1.74 24.24 -1.14
N VAL A 198 -0.58 24.75 -0.76
CA VAL A 198 0.09 24.40 0.49
C VAL A 198 0.31 25.68 1.28
N LEU A 199 -0.15 25.67 2.52
CA LEU A 199 0.18 26.67 3.53
C LEU A 199 1.00 25.96 4.60
N PHE A 200 2.22 26.42 4.85
CA PHE A 200 3.10 25.84 5.85
C PHE A 200 3.71 26.96 6.69
N ASP A 201 3.94 26.67 7.97
CA ASP A 201 4.63 27.59 8.86
C ASP A 201 6.12 27.64 8.47
N LEU A 202 6.70 28.83 8.35
CA LEU A 202 8.10 28.99 7.91
C LEU A 202 9.12 28.75 9.03
N ILE A 203 8.66 28.73 10.28
CA ILE A 203 9.53 28.73 11.47
C ILE A 203 9.50 27.38 12.19
N LEU A 204 8.43 26.58 12.00
CA LEU A 204 8.30 25.22 12.55
C LEU A 204 9.09 24.17 11.77
#